data_AF-A0A177E7D1-F1
#
_entry.id   AF-A0A177E7D1-F1
#
_cell.length_a   1.000
_cell.length_b   1.000
_cell.length_c   1.000
_cell.angle_alpha   90.00
_cell.angle_beta   90.00
_cell.angle_gamma   90.00
#
_symmetry.space_group_name_H-M   'P 1'
#
loop_
_entity.id
_entity.type
_entity.pdbx_description
1 polymer ?
#
loop_
_entity_poly.entity_id
_entity_poly.type
_entity_poly.pdbx_seq_one_letter_code
_entity_poly.pdbx_strand_id
1 'polypeptide(L)'
;MKKVLIAPWGNPFSWKEVSYSFNDRQLYSKTSLSILVNELKPDHIWILVGDSLAKDLNNKENYHNLKKDVEERMKNFLCDNFSEDILGKVRIFVLPGTGYFPNGVFRGQIIDYYYRLIYELSLNFSNVSFNEKLEVHLDLTHGLNFMPVLTYKAVKEILQVISLFKDIQFVAHNADPFSSNMSDMTLHIHEVENIKITHLFPALSPYKPEENDKFFEKLVIDVNDKKIKAVDKNWLKQVLTFLGGGVFGLPLVLTTFFVPSKEINSHLEEAIKEYEDKISIYQNTIKKEAKLTPLFRILSLIYLFSKFLENDLSFISKSDSKSEISLKDFKTLYDKIFKQNILFKNVIGKEIKSLESLENISDQWECWNKIENKKCDSIDPRNFFAHAGLEKNAVQLRISNSEKQLRYDPTKQKNIKNFVLKTLY
;
A
#
# COMPACT_ATOMS: atom_id res chain seq x y z
N MET A 1 2.80 -16.78 13.22
CA MET A 1 1.95 -16.10 12.24
C MET A 1 1.44 -14.84 12.91
N LYS A 2 1.63 -13.67 12.29
CA LYS A 2 1.17 -12.39 12.86
C LYS A 2 -0.28 -12.15 12.43
N LYS A 3 -1.14 -11.67 13.35
CA LYS A 3 -2.55 -11.40 13.11
C LYS A 3 -2.89 -9.92 13.25
N VAL A 4 -3.52 -9.34 12.25
CA VAL A 4 -4.01 -7.95 12.28
C VAL A 4 -5.52 -7.95 12.13
N LEU A 5 -6.24 -7.29 13.03
CA LEU A 5 -7.68 -7.06 12.92
C LEU A 5 -7.93 -5.60 12.56
N ILE A 6 -8.66 -5.34 11.49
CA ILE A 6 -9.02 -4.00 11.01
C ILE A 6 -10.53 -3.86 11.08
N ALA A 7 -11.04 -2.76 11.64
CA ALA A 7 -12.47 -2.56 11.83
C ALA A 7 -12.89 -1.10 11.55
N PRO A 8 -13.57 -0.80 10.42
CA PRO A 8 -14.22 0.48 10.24
C PRO A 8 -15.42 0.64 11.17
N TRP A 9 -15.47 1.75 11.90
CA TRP A 9 -16.50 2.06 12.89
C TRP A 9 -17.22 3.36 12.54
N GLY A 10 -18.55 3.28 12.55
CA GLY A 10 -19.45 4.43 12.52
C GLY A 10 -19.46 5.19 13.85
N ASN A 11 -20.65 5.35 14.45
CA ASN A 11 -20.81 6.01 15.75
C ASN A 11 -20.94 4.98 16.89
N PRO A 12 -19.86 4.66 17.61
CA PRO A 12 -19.89 3.68 18.69
C PRO A 12 -20.69 4.14 19.92
N PHE A 13 -20.84 5.45 20.12
CA PHE A 13 -21.47 6.01 21.32
C PHE A 13 -22.98 5.77 21.38
N SER A 14 -23.59 5.32 20.28
CA SER A 14 -25.02 4.98 20.20
C SER A 14 -25.29 3.47 20.13
N TRP A 15 -24.26 2.63 20.14
CA TRP A 15 -24.46 1.18 20.08
C TRP A 15 -25.05 0.65 21.38
N LYS A 16 -25.96 -0.32 21.23
CA LYS A 16 -26.59 -1.02 22.34
C LYS A 16 -25.84 -2.33 22.58
N GLU A 17 -25.89 -2.79 23.82
CA GLU A 17 -25.40 -4.12 24.15
C GLU A 17 -26.33 -5.17 23.54
N VAL A 18 -25.73 -6.14 22.87
CA VAL A 18 -26.40 -7.30 22.29
C VAL A 18 -25.50 -8.51 22.45
N SER A 19 -26.07 -9.69 22.25
CA SER A 19 -25.25 -10.88 22.20
C SER A 19 -24.66 -11.05 20.81
N TYR A 20 -23.34 -11.23 20.72
CA TYR A 20 -22.66 -11.65 19.50
C TYR A 20 -22.27 -13.12 19.60
N SER A 21 -22.28 -13.85 18.49
CA SER A 21 -21.76 -15.22 18.44
C SER A 21 -20.78 -15.43 17.28
N PHE A 22 -19.72 -16.19 17.54
CA PHE A 22 -18.64 -16.49 16.58
C PHE A 22 -17.91 -17.75 17.05
N ASN A 23 -17.68 -18.72 16.15
CA ASN A 23 -17.01 -20.01 16.45
C ASN A 23 -17.52 -20.70 17.73
N ASP A 24 -18.84 -20.90 17.82
CA ASP A 24 -19.54 -21.53 18.94
C ASP A 24 -19.42 -20.80 20.29
N ARG A 25 -18.82 -19.61 20.30
CA ARG A 25 -18.77 -18.74 21.48
C ARG A 25 -19.80 -17.65 21.35
N GLN A 26 -20.25 -17.17 22.51
CA GLN A 26 -21.22 -16.10 22.61
C GLN A 26 -20.73 -15.09 23.65
N LEU A 27 -20.85 -13.80 23.34
CA LEU A 27 -20.42 -12.72 24.21
C LEU A 27 -21.39 -11.54 24.11
N TYR A 28 -21.80 -11.04 25.26
CA TYR A 28 -22.63 -9.86 25.36
C TYR A 28 -21.75 -8.60 25.33
N SER A 29 -21.94 -7.72 24.36
CA SER A 29 -21.11 -6.51 24.16
C SER A 29 -21.82 -5.47 23.30
N LYS A 30 -21.33 -4.23 23.31
CA LYS A 30 -21.73 -3.16 22.38
C LYS A 30 -21.14 -3.33 20.98
N THR A 31 -20.16 -4.21 20.81
CA THR A 31 -19.43 -4.35 19.54
C THR A 31 -18.99 -5.79 19.29
N SER A 32 -18.91 -6.15 18.00
CA SER A 32 -18.38 -7.43 17.50
C SER A 32 -16.89 -7.57 17.79
N LEU A 33 -16.17 -6.46 17.98
CA LEU A 33 -14.74 -6.47 18.28
C LEU A 33 -14.42 -7.31 19.51
N SER A 34 -15.27 -7.31 20.54
CA SER A 34 -15.02 -8.04 21.79
C SER A 34 -14.90 -9.55 21.57
N ILE A 35 -15.84 -10.16 20.85
CA ILE A 35 -15.80 -11.60 20.59
C ILE A 35 -14.70 -11.94 19.58
N LEU A 36 -14.47 -11.09 18.58
CA LEU A 36 -13.41 -11.30 17.58
C LEU A 36 -12.02 -11.23 18.21
N VAL A 37 -11.77 -10.31 19.14
CA VAL A 37 -10.48 -10.24 19.85
C VAL A 37 -10.27 -11.49 20.73
N ASN A 38 -11.32 -11.97 21.40
CA ASN A 38 -11.25 -13.17 22.24
C ASN A 38 -10.93 -14.45 21.44
N GLU A 39 -11.59 -14.62 20.29
CA GLU A 39 -11.41 -15.82 19.46
C GLU A 39 -10.15 -15.76 18.59
N LEU A 40 -9.93 -14.63 17.91
CA LEU A 40 -8.85 -14.51 16.93
C LEU A 40 -7.49 -14.23 17.56
N LYS A 41 -7.49 -13.58 18.74
CA LYS A 41 -6.29 -13.13 19.48
C LYS A 41 -5.32 -12.32 18.61
N PRO A 42 -5.76 -11.20 18.01
CA PRO A 42 -4.93 -10.41 17.11
C PRO A 42 -3.73 -9.78 17.83
N ASP A 43 -2.60 -9.66 17.14
CA ASP A 43 -1.41 -8.94 17.61
C ASP A 43 -1.60 -7.42 17.52
N HIS A 44 -2.36 -6.97 16.52
CA HIS A 44 -2.64 -5.57 16.26
C HIS A 44 -4.11 -5.37 15.92
N ILE A 45 -4.72 -4.31 16.47
CA ILE A 45 -6.13 -3.97 16.25
C ILE A 45 -6.19 -2.54 15.72
N TRP A 46 -6.76 -2.35 14.54
CA TRP A 46 -6.82 -1.05 13.87
C TRP A 46 -8.28 -0.63 13.69
N ILE A 47 -8.65 0.44 14.38
CA ILE A 47 -10.02 0.99 14.36
C ILE A 47 -10.04 2.21 13.46
N LEU A 48 -10.88 2.18 12.42
CA LEU A 48 -10.97 3.24 11.41
C LEU A 48 -12.25 4.04 11.64
N VAL A 49 -12.13 5.30 12.03
CA VAL A 49 -13.27 6.17 12.35
C VAL A 49 -13.27 7.41 11.47
N GLY A 50 -14.44 8.01 11.28
CA GLY A 50 -14.55 9.29 10.59
C GLY A 50 -14.23 10.47 11.51
N ASP A 51 -13.65 11.53 10.94
CA ASP A 51 -13.56 12.87 11.57
C ASP A 51 -14.95 13.43 11.95
N SER A 52 -16.02 12.89 11.34
CA SER A 52 -17.42 13.16 11.65
C SER A 52 -17.86 12.79 13.06
N LEU A 53 -17.05 12.04 13.80
CA LEU A 53 -17.30 11.78 15.21
C LEU A 53 -16.96 12.96 16.12
N ALA A 54 -16.32 14.03 15.63
CA ALA A 54 -15.91 15.17 16.47
C ALA A 54 -17.09 15.83 17.18
N LYS A 55 -16.90 16.26 18.43
CA LYS A 55 -17.91 17.05 19.15
C LYS A 55 -17.68 18.54 18.91
N ASP A 56 -18.77 19.31 18.92
CA ASP A 56 -18.77 20.77 19.06
C ASP A 56 -17.77 21.48 18.12
N LEU A 57 -18.05 21.44 16.81
CA LEU A 57 -17.15 21.98 15.77
C LEU A 57 -16.83 23.47 15.96
N ASN A 58 -17.73 24.25 16.58
CA ASN A 58 -17.52 25.67 16.83
C ASN A 58 -16.36 25.97 17.79
N ASN A 59 -15.95 24.99 18.61
CA ASN A 59 -14.85 25.14 19.56
C ASN A 59 -13.52 24.62 19.01
N LYS A 60 -13.47 24.25 17.73
CA LYS A 60 -12.26 23.69 17.10
C LYS A 60 -11.59 24.74 16.21
N GLU A 61 -10.40 25.17 16.61
CA GLU A 61 -9.62 26.17 15.87
C GLU A 61 -9.05 25.64 14.55
N ASN A 62 -8.73 24.34 14.49
CA ASN A 62 -8.09 23.71 13.34
C ASN A 62 -8.38 22.20 13.26
N TYR A 63 -8.08 21.60 12.10
CA TYR A 63 -8.33 20.18 11.83
C TYR A 63 -7.53 19.23 12.73
N HIS A 64 -6.35 19.64 13.19
CA HIS A 64 -5.54 18.84 14.11
C HIS A 64 -6.21 18.66 15.47
N ASN A 65 -6.71 19.76 16.07
CA ASN A 65 -7.45 19.72 17.32
C ASN A 65 -8.75 18.91 17.20
N LEU A 66 -9.34 18.89 16.01
CA LEU A 66 -10.51 18.06 15.73
C LEU A 66 -10.18 16.56 15.70
N LYS A 67 -9.10 16.14 15.04
CA LYS A 67 -8.67 14.74 15.05
C LYS A 67 -8.38 14.26 16.46
N LYS A 68 -7.68 15.08 17.26
CA LYS A 68 -7.39 14.78 18.67
C LYS A 68 -8.65 14.55 19.50
N ASP A 69 -9.67 15.38 19.31
CA ASP A 69 -10.97 15.20 19.99
C ASP A 69 -11.61 13.85 19.68
N VAL A 70 -11.59 13.45 18.41
CA VAL A 70 -12.10 12.14 17.99
C VAL A 70 -11.28 11.01 18.61
N GLU A 71 -9.95 11.11 18.56
CA GLU A 71 -9.05 10.11 19.16
C GLU A 71 -9.29 9.95 20.67
N GLU A 72 -9.42 11.05 21.41
CA GLU A 72 -9.67 11.03 22.86
C GLU A 72 -11.02 10.41 23.18
N ARG A 73 -12.08 10.79 22.45
CA ARG A 73 -13.41 10.19 22.63
C ARG A 73 -13.41 8.69 22.34
N MET A 74 -12.71 8.28 21.29
CA MET A 74 -12.56 6.87 20.94
C MET A 74 -11.77 6.11 22.00
N LYS A 75 -10.68 6.69 22.53
CA LYS A 75 -9.92 6.11 23.63
C LYS A 75 -10.79 5.90 24.86
N ASN A 76 -11.58 6.89 25.25
CA ASN A 76 -12.49 6.77 26.41
C ASN A 76 -13.50 5.64 26.21
N PHE A 77 -14.15 5.57 25.05
CA PHE A 77 -15.06 4.46 24.74
C PHE A 77 -14.35 3.11 24.80
N LEU A 78 -13.13 3.00 24.30
CA LEU A 78 -12.38 1.74 24.36
C LEU A 78 -11.99 1.38 25.80
N CYS A 79 -11.55 2.34 26.61
CA CYS A 79 -11.25 2.13 28.03
C CYS A 79 -12.45 1.61 28.81
N ASP A 80 -13.65 2.10 28.49
CA ASP A 80 -14.89 1.67 29.16
C ASP A 80 -15.31 0.25 28.77
N ASN A 81 -14.80 -0.31 27.66
CA ASN A 81 -15.29 -1.57 27.07
C ASN A 81 -14.22 -2.66 26.94
N PHE A 82 -12.93 -2.35 27.13
CA PHE A 82 -11.82 -3.29 26.91
C PHE A 82 -10.74 -3.17 27.99
N SER A 83 -10.10 -4.29 28.31
CA SER A 83 -8.98 -4.35 29.24
C SER A 83 -7.71 -3.69 28.68
N GLU A 84 -6.81 -3.23 29.55
CA GLU A 84 -5.54 -2.58 29.19
C GLU A 84 -4.67 -3.40 28.21
N ASP A 85 -4.64 -4.75 28.33
CA ASP A 85 -3.89 -5.60 27.39
C ASP A 85 -4.41 -5.52 25.94
N ILE A 86 -5.71 -5.34 25.77
CA ILE A 86 -6.32 -5.13 24.45
C ILE A 86 -6.00 -3.72 23.97
N LEU A 87 -6.15 -2.72 24.85
CA LEU A 87 -5.88 -1.31 24.52
C LEU A 87 -4.44 -1.09 24.05
N GLY A 88 -3.46 -1.80 24.63
CA GLY A 88 -2.06 -1.76 24.21
C GLY A 88 -1.82 -2.23 22.76
N LYS A 89 -2.78 -2.93 22.15
CA LYS A 89 -2.73 -3.42 20.76
C LYS A 89 -3.54 -2.57 19.80
N VAL A 90 -4.35 -1.62 20.31
CA VAL A 90 -5.27 -0.81 19.51
C VAL A 90 -4.57 0.43 18.95
N ARG A 91 -4.78 0.68 17.66
CA ARG A 91 -4.48 1.95 16.99
C ARG A 91 -5.75 2.52 16.37
N ILE A 92 -5.99 3.81 16.57
CA ILE A 92 -7.13 4.53 16.02
C ILE A 92 -6.66 5.36 14.83
N PHE A 93 -7.44 5.30 13.74
CA PHE A 93 -7.23 6.11 12.55
C PHE A 93 -8.43 7.02 12.34
N VAL A 94 -8.21 8.34 12.43
CA VAL A 94 -9.24 9.34 12.12
C VAL A 94 -9.13 9.76 10.67
N LEU A 95 -10.14 9.41 9.89
CA LEU A 95 -10.15 9.53 8.44
C LEU A 95 -11.16 10.60 7.99
N PRO A 96 -10.95 11.27 6.85
CA PRO A 96 -11.84 12.31 6.37
C PRO A 96 -13.22 11.72 6.03
N GLY A 97 -14.25 12.13 6.79
CA GLY A 97 -15.65 11.79 6.57
C GLY A 97 -16.39 12.87 5.77
N THR A 98 -17.51 12.50 5.18
CA THR A 98 -18.40 13.41 4.45
C THR A 98 -19.85 13.08 4.81
N GLY A 99 -20.66 14.09 5.11
CA GLY A 99 -22.07 13.89 5.44
C GLY A 99 -22.67 15.02 6.27
N TYR A 100 -23.96 14.87 6.56
CA TYR A 100 -24.73 15.75 7.43
C TYR A 100 -25.06 14.99 8.70
N PHE A 101 -24.64 15.54 9.84
CA PHE A 101 -24.80 14.89 11.14
C PHE A 101 -25.38 15.89 12.15
N PRO A 102 -25.97 15.41 13.26
CA PRO A 102 -26.47 16.30 14.32
C PRO A 102 -25.41 17.26 14.88
N ASN A 103 -24.15 16.83 14.88
CA ASN A 103 -22.99 17.61 15.34
C ASN A 103 -22.39 18.52 14.26
N GLY A 104 -22.90 18.52 13.02
CA GLY A 104 -22.44 19.44 11.98
C GLY A 104 -22.36 18.85 10.57
N VAL A 105 -21.86 19.66 9.63
CA VAL A 105 -21.79 19.32 8.21
C VAL A 105 -20.33 19.10 7.79
N PHE A 106 -20.05 17.98 7.14
CA PHE A 106 -18.71 17.60 6.70
C PHE A 106 -18.72 17.54 5.17
N ARG A 107 -18.09 18.52 4.53
CA ARG A 107 -18.03 18.65 3.07
C ARG A 107 -16.64 18.30 2.56
N GLY A 108 -16.58 17.37 1.61
CA GLY A 108 -15.35 16.93 0.95
C GLY A 108 -15.62 15.76 0.01
N GLN A 109 -14.56 15.28 -0.65
CA GLN A 109 -14.68 14.12 -1.54
C GLN A 109 -14.66 12.82 -0.72
N ILE A 110 -15.64 11.95 -0.94
CA ILE A 110 -15.70 10.64 -0.27
C ILE A 110 -14.44 9.81 -0.55
N ILE A 111 -13.86 9.93 -1.74
CA ILE A 111 -12.64 9.18 -2.13
C ILE A 111 -11.40 9.59 -1.31
N ASP A 112 -11.39 10.76 -0.66
CA ASP A 112 -10.28 11.15 0.21
C ASP A 112 -10.17 10.21 1.42
N TYR A 113 -11.29 9.63 1.89
CA TYR A 113 -11.27 8.58 2.93
C TYR A 113 -10.39 7.41 2.48
N TYR A 114 -10.60 6.97 1.25
CA TYR A 114 -9.89 5.84 0.66
C TYR A 114 -8.41 6.14 0.45
N TYR A 115 -8.08 7.29 -0.13
CA TYR A 115 -6.69 7.67 -0.37
C TYR A 115 -5.92 7.89 0.92
N ARG A 116 -6.54 8.53 1.92
CA ARG A 116 -5.95 8.68 3.25
C ARG A 116 -5.76 7.33 3.93
N LEU A 117 -6.74 6.44 3.85
CA LEU A 117 -6.65 5.11 4.44
C LEU A 117 -5.50 4.28 3.82
N ILE A 118 -5.34 4.30 2.49
CA ILE A 118 -4.20 3.64 1.83
C ILE A 118 -2.87 4.13 2.42
N TYR A 119 -2.70 5.44 2.56
CA TYR A 119 -1.49 6.02 3.15
C TYR A 119 -1.25 5.57 4.60
N GLU A 120 -2.29 5.64 5.45
CA GLU A 120 -2.20 5.22 6.85
C GLU A 120 -1.86 3.72 6.97
N LEU A 121 -2.52 2.87 6.19
CA LEU A 121 -2.23 1.44 6.16
C LEU A 121 -0.80 1.19 5.66
N SER A 122 -0.34 1.87 4.61
CA SER A 122 1.03 1.75 4.11
C SER A 122 2.07 2.08 5.19
N LEU A 123 1.91 3.20 5.92
CA LEU A 123 2.81 3.55 7.03
C LEU A 123 2.79 2.51 8.15
N ASN A 124 1.64 1.91 8.41
CA ASN A 124 1.48 1.01 9.54
C ASN A 124 2.00 -0.38 9.25
N PHE A 125 1.61 -0.96 8.12
CA PHE A 125 2.14 -2.24 7.68
C PHE A 125 3.65 -2.18 7.48
N SER A 126 4.21 -1.05 7.04
CA SER A 126 5.67 -0.94 6.84
C SER A 126 6.49 -0.98 8.13
N ASN A 127 5.87 -0.69 9.28
CA ASN A 127 6.51 -0.71 10.60
C ASN A 127 6.25 -1.99 11.39
N VAL A 128 5.34 -2.85 10.94
CA VAL A 128 5.08 -4.12 11.61
C VAL A 128 6.13 -5.14 11.16
N SER A 129 6.86 -5.69 12.12
CA SER A 129 7.77 -6.80 11.86
C SER A 129 6.94 -8.07 11.65
N PHE A 130 6.87 -8.51 10.40
CA PHE A 130 6.24 -9.77 10.03
C PHE A 130 7.28 -10.88 9.94
N ASN A 131 6.96 -12.04 10.52
CA ASN A 131 7.55 -13.30 10.06
C ASN A 131 7.02 -13.61 8.64
N GLU A 132 7.32 -14.78 8.08
CA GLU A 132 6.93 -15.11 6.70
C GLU A 132 5.40 -15.19 6.45
N LYS A 133 4.57 -15.26 7.50
CA LYS A 133 3.11 -15.44 7.41
C LYS A 133 2.33 -14.36 8.17
N LEU A 134 1.40 -13.73 7.46
CA LEU A 134 0.47 -12.71 7.95
C LEU A 134 -0.98 -13.17 7.75
N GLU A 135 -1.80 -13.01 8.76
CA GLU A 135 -3.26 -13.20 8.68
C GLU A 135 -3.94 -11.86 9.00
N VAL A 136 -4.81 -11.40 8.11
CA VAL A 136 -5.53 -10.13 8.26
C VAL A 136 -7.02 -10.39 8.28
N HIS A 137 -7.64 -9.96 9.38
CA HIS A 137 -9.08 -9.99 9.56
C HIS A 137 -9.65 -8.59 9.36
N LEU A 138 -10.74 -8.48 8.60
CA LEU A 138 -11.46 -7.23 8.38
C LEU A 138 -12.89 -7.36 8.89
N ASP A 139 -13.23 -6.69 9.98
CA ASP A 139 -14.59 -6.66 10.55
C ASP A 139 -15.38 -5.48 9.98
N LEU A 140 -16.32 -5.78 9.08
CA LEU A 140 -17.15 -4.76 8.42
C LEU A 140 -18.43 -4.40 9.19
N THR A 141 -18.72 -5.09 10.30
CA THR A 141 -20.00 -5.05 11.03
C THR A 141 -20.46 -3.63 11.38
N HIS A 142 -19.52 -2.79 11.80
CA HIS A 142 -19.82 -1.46 12.36
C HIS A 142 -19.55 -0.30 11.39
N GLY A 143 -19.10 -0.61 10.17
CA GLY A 143 -18.82 0.41 9.17
C GLY A 143 -20.13 0.98 8.59
N LEU A 144 -20.15 2.28 8.28
CA LEU A 144 -21.33 2.94 7.73
C LEU A 144 -21.12 3.40 6.29
N ASN A 145 -22.19 3.36 5.51
CA ASN A 145 -22.27 3.93 4.16
C ASN A 145 -21.11 3.44 3.26
N PHE A 146 -20.20 4.36 2.88
CA PHE A 146 -19.07 4.07 2.00
C PHE A 146 -17.90 3.38 2.71
N MET A 147 -17.83 3.41 4.04
CA MET A 147 -16.67 2.93 4.79
C MET A 147 -16.38 1.45 4.54
N PRO A 148 -17.34 0.51 4.63
CA PRO A 148 -17.06 -0.91 4.39
C PRO A 148 -16.44 -1.17 3.02
N VAL A 149 -17.01 -0.57 1.97
CA VAL A 149 -16.56 -0.76 0.58
C VAL A 149 -15.17 -0.17 0.36
N LEU A 150 -14.93 1.06 0.81
CA LEU A 150 -13.64 1.72 0.62
C LEU A 150 -12.55 1.10 1.50
N THR A 151 -12.87 0.68 2.72
CA THR A 151 -11.93 -0.05 3.58
C THR A 151 -11.57 -1.40 2.99
N TYR A 152 -12.56 -2.20 2.59
CA TYR A 152 -12.33 -3.49 1.93
C TYR A 152 -11.38 -3.34 0.75
N LYS A 153 -11.66 -2.38 -0.13
CA LYS A 153 -10.80 -2.07 -1.27
C LYS A 153 -9.38 -1.70 -0.84
N ALA A 154 -9.25 -0.79 0.13
CA ALA A 154 -7.94 -0.32 0.59
C ALA A 154 -7.10 -1.45 1.19
N VAL A 155 -7.71 -2.27 2.04
CA VAL A 155 -7.04 -3.42 2.66
C VAL A 155 -6.58 -4.39 1.58
N LYS A 156 -7.43 -4.78 0.63
CA LYS A 156 -7.05 -5.71 -0.45
C LYS A 156 -5.86 -5.23 -1.27
N GLU A 157 -5.83 -3.94 -1.64
CA GLU A 157 -4.71 -3.39 -2.41
C GLU A 157 -3.39 -3.34 -1.62
N ILE A 158 -3.45 -2.99 -0.34
CA ILE A 158 -2.29 -3.02 0.55
C ILE A 158 -1.76 -4.45 0.69
N LEU A 159 -2.65 -5.42 0.93
CA LEU A 159 -2.27 -6.82 1.05
C LEU A 159 -1.70 -7.36 -0.27
N GLN A 160 -2.16 -6.92 -1.43
CA GLN A 160 -1.56 -7.28 -2.72
C GLN A 160 -0.09 -6.84 -2.80
N VAL A 161 0.26 -5.63 -2.36
CA VAL A 161 1.67 -5.19 -2.30
C VAL A 161 2.48 -6.06 -1.33
N ILE A 162 1.97 -6.29 -0.11
CA ILE A 162 2.67 -7.08 0.92
C ILE A 162 2.83 -8.53 0.47
N SER A 163 1.88 -9.06 -0.30
CA SER A 163 1.89 -10.45 -0.76
C SER A 163 3.09 -10.75 -1.65
N LEU A 164 3.68 -9.74 -2.31
CA LEU A 164 4.91 -9.92 -3.07
C LEU A 164 6.09 -10.37 -2.20
N PHE A 165 6.01 -10.18 -0.88
CA PHE A 165 7.09 -10.51 0.06
C PHE A 165 6.71 -11.61 1.06
N LYS A 166 5.42 -11.74 1.39
CA LYS A 166 4.92 -12.61 2.46
C LYS A 166 3.71 -13.41 2.02
N ASP A 167 3.48 -14.56 2.64
CA ASP A 167 2.23 -15.28 2.50
C ASP A 167 1.14 -14.63 3.35
N ILE A 168 0.00 -14.30 2.74
CA ILE A 168 -1.09 -13.58 3.40
C ILE A 168 -2.40 -14.36 3.31
N GLN A 169 -2.98 -14.62 4.47
CA GLN A 169 -4.38 -15.02 4.60
C GLN A 169 -5.23 -13.79 4.88
N PHE A 170 -6.33 -13.62 4.15
CA PHE A 170 -7.28 -12.54 4.36
C PHE A 170 -8.67 -13.12 4.67
N VAL A 171 -9.27 -12.64 5.75
CA VAL A 171 -10.62 -13.03 6.18
C VAL A 171 -11.45 -11.78 6.42
N ALA A 172 -12.61 -11.67 5.78
CA ALA A 172 -13.57 -10.61 6.05
C ALA A 172 -14.74 -11.14 6.87
N HIS A 173 -15.19 -10.35 7.84
CA HIS A 173 -16.27 -10.67 8.76
C HIS A 173 -17.40 -9.64 8.66
N ASN A 174 -18.64 -10.09 8.87
CA ASN A 174 -19.78 -9.20 9.03
C ASN A 174 -20.85 -9.87 9.91
N ALA A 175 -21.40 -9.15 10.89
CA ALA A 175 -22.49 -9.66 11.71
C ALA A 175 -23.85 -9.56 11.03
N ASP A 176 -24.81 -10.35 11.53
CA ASP A 176 -26.22 -10.15 11.25
C ASP A 176 -26.65 -8.69 11.51
N PRO A 177 -27.63 -8.17 10.75
CA PRO A 177 -28.11 -6.80 10.95
C PRO A 177 -28.79 -6.66 12.31
N PHE A 178 -28.46 -5.59 13.03
CA PHE A 178 -29.12 -5.26 14.29
C PHE A 178 -30.56 -4.73 14.05
N SER A 179 -31.53 -5.25 14.81
CA SER A 179 -32.91 -4.74 14.84
C SER A 179 -33.33 -4.33 16.24
N SER A 180 -33.71 -3.06 16.43
CA SER A 180 -34.14 -2.53 17.73
C SER A 180 -35.45 -3.12 18.26
N ASN A 181 -36.19 -3.83 17.42
CA ASN A 181 -37.55 -4.31 17.72
C ASN A 181 -37.58 -5.76 18.21
N MET A 182 -36.43 -6.44 18.26
CA MET A 182 -36.32 -7.80 18.78
C MET A 182 -35.65 -7.79 20.16
N SER A 183 -36.37 -8.27 21.17
CA SER A 183 -35.78 -8.63 22.47
C SER A 183 -34.91 -9.89 22.31
N ASP A 184 -33.79 -9.95 23.02
CA ASP A 184 -32.88 -11.11 23.09
C ASP A 184 -32.28 -11.55 21.73
N MET A 185 -31.81 -10.57 20.95
CA MET A 185 -31.14 -10.84 19.68
C MET A 185 -29.70 -11.33 19.89
N THR A 186 -29.38 -12.48 19.28
CA THR A 186 -28.00 -12.91 19.06
C THR A 186 -27.61 -12.62 17.62
N LEU A 187 -26.58 -11.81 17.42
CA LEU A 187 -26.02 -11.49 16.11
C LEU A 187 -24.90 -12.48 15.80
N HIS A 188 -25.07 -13.32 14.78
CA HIS A 188 -24.01 -14.20 14.30
C HIS A 188 -23.01 -13.41 13.47
N ILE A 189 -21.71 -13.57 13.76
CA ILE A 189 -20.63 -13.02 12.94
C ILE A 189 -20.26 -14.05 11.88
N HIS A 190 -20.40 -13.68 10.62
CA HIS A 190 -20.13 -14.54 9.48
C HIS A 190 -18.77 -14.23 8.88
N GLU A 191 -18.02 -15.27 8.51
CA GLU A 191 -16.92 -15.14 7.56
C GLU A 191 -17.50 -14.98 6.16
N VAL A 192 -17.43 -13.77 5.60
CA VAL A 192 -17.99 -13.46 4.27
C VAL A 192 -16.97 -13.67 3.15
N GLU A 193 -15.68 -13.70 3.47
CA GLU A 193 -14.60 -14.05 2.55
C GLU A 193 -13.43 -14.63 3.33
N ASN A 194 -12.80 -15.68 2.78
CA ASN A 194 -11.62 -16.31 3.38
C ASN A 194 -10.70 -16.80 2.25
N ILE A 195 -9.65 -16.03 1.95
CA ILE A 195 -8.81 -16.26 0.76
C ILE A 195 -7.31 -16.06 1.05
N LYS A 196 -6.48 -16.76 0.28
CA LYS A 196 -5.05 -16.43 0.16
C LYS A 196 -4.88 -15.30 -0.85
N ILE A 197 -4.16 -14.24 -0.48
CA ILE A 197 -3.89 -13.12 -1.41
C ILE A 197 -2.88 -13.55 -2.47
N THR A 198 -3.16 -13.20 -3.72
CA THR A 198 -2.30 -13.51 -4.86
C THR A 198 -1.10 -12.56 -4.95
N HIS A 199 0.06 -13.11 -5.31
CA HIS A 199 1.34 -12.39 -5.45
C HIS A 199 1.38 -11.50 -6.71
N LEU A 200 0.58 -10.43 -6.71
CA LEU A 200 0.44 -9.49 -7.81
C LEU A 200 0.32 -8.06 -7.26
N PHE A 201 0.96 -7.11 -7.94
CA PHE A 201 0.80 -5.69 -7.62
C PHE A 201 -0.64 -5.22 -7.97
N PRO A 202 -1.27 -4.36 -7.14
CA PRO A 202 -2.61 -3.83 -7.41
C PRO A 202 -2.70 -3.06 -8.73
N ALA A 203 -3.90 -3.03 -9.33
CA ALA A 203 -4.14 -2.29 -10.56
C ALA A 203 -3.89 -0.79 -10.39
N LEU A 204 -3.31 -0.13 -11.40
CA LEU A 204 -2.98 1.30 -11.31
C LEU A 204 -4.20 2.21 -11.46
N SER A 205 -5.25 1.73 -12.16
CA SER A 205 -6.51 2.45 -12.33
C SER A 205 -7.08 2.96 -10.98
N PRO A 206 -7.62 4.18 -10.92
CA PRO A 206 -7.89 5.09 -12.04
C PRO A 206 -6.71 6.00 -12.41
N TYR A 207 -5.52 5.82 -11.83
CA TYR A 207 -4.35 6.58 -12.24
C TYR A 207 -3.90 6.15 -13.64
N LYS A 208 -3.68 7.13 -14.52
CA LYS A 208 -3.15 6.93 -15.86
C LYS A 208 -1.74 7.52 -15.92
N PRO A 209 -0.70 6.71 -16.18
CA PRO A 209 0.69 7.17 -16.25
C PRO A 209 1.00 7.88 -17.58
N GLU A 210 0.12 8.77 -18.02
CA GLU A 210 0.28 9.56 -19.25
C GLU A 210 0.61 11.00 -18.90
N GLU A 211 1.63 11.59 -19.53
CA GLU A 211 2.03 12.98 -19.25
C GLU A 211 0.94 14.01 -19.51
N ASN A 212 -0.01 13.68 -20.39
CA ASN A 212 -1.15 14.53 -20.72
C ASN A 212 -2.34 14.31 -19.77
N ASP A 213 -2.29 13.32 -18.88
CA ASP A 213 -3.34 13.09 -17.90
C ASP A 213 -3.39 14.23 -16.88
N LYS A 214 -4.61 14.63 -16.52
CA LYS A 214 -4.83 15.79 -15.63
C LYS A 214 -4.28 15.59 -14.21
N PHE A 215 -4.01 14.36 -13.80
CA PHE A 215 -3.48 14.00 -12.49
C PHE A 215 -2.03 13.53 -12.52
N PHE A 216 -1.39 13.47 -13.70
CA PHE A 216 -0.10 12.80 -13.89
C PHE A 216 0.90 13.07 -12.75
N GLU A 217 1.19 14.35 -12.47
CA GLU A 217 2.15 14.81 -11.45
C GLU A 217 1.51 15.33 -10.16
N LYS A 218 0.18 15.40 -10.07
CA LYS A 218 -0.52 16.13 -9.00
C LYS A 218 -0.85 15.18 -7.85
N LEU A 219 -0.46 15.52 -6.63
CA LEU A 219 -0.83 14.79 -5.41
C LEU A 219 -2.05 15.39 -4.73
N VAL A 220 -2.15 16.72 -4.77
CA VAL A 220 -3.24 17.47 -4.15
C VAL A 220 -3.72 18.55 -5.12
N ILE A 221 -5.04 18.66 -5.23
CA ILE A 221 -5.70 19.68 -6.05
C ILE A 221 -6.79 20.39 -5.25
N ASP A 222 -7.17 21.60 -5.67
CA ASP A 222 -8.31 22.31 -5.09
C ASP A 222 -9.65 21.77 -5.62
N VAL A 223 -10.75 22.34 -5.13
CA VAL A 223 -12.10 22.01 -5.59
C VAL A 223 -12.34 22.24 -7.09
N ASN A 224 -11.54 23.09 -7.73
CA ASN A 224 -11.57 23.44 -9.16
C ASN A 224 -10.50 22.70 -9.98
N ASP A 225 -9.91 21.62 -9.44
CA ASP A 225 -8.86 20.80 -10.06
C ASP A 225 -7.53 21.55 -10.34
N LYS A 226 -7.33 22.73 -9.72
CA LYS A 226 -6.05 23.46 -9.75
C LYS A 226 -5.03 22.78 -8.84
N LYS A 227 -3.78 22.76 -9.30
CA LYS A 227 -2.64 22.14 -8.62
C LYS A 227 -2.35 22.85 -7.30
N ILE A 228 -2.36 22.12 -6.19
CA ILE A 228 -1.86 22.57 -4.88
C ILE A 228 -0.48 21.97 -4.64
N LYS A 229 -0.38 20.64 -4.69
CA LYS A 229 0.88 19.90 -4.55
C LYS A 229 1.11 18.96 -5.72
N ALA A 230 2.33 18.98 -6.23
CA ALA A 230 2.80 18.09 -7.27
C ALA A 230 4.25 17.67 -7.02
N VAL A 231 4.66 16.63 -7.73
CA VAL A 231 6.04 16.13 -7.77
C VAL A 231 6.71 16.57 -9.07
N ASP A 232 8.04 16.51 -9.12
CA ASP A 232 8.77 16.71 -10.36
C ASP A 232 8.44 15.60 -11.38
N LYS A 233 8.32 15.98 -12.67
CA LYS A 233 7.99 15.04 -13.75
C LYS A 233 9.07 14.00 -13.97
N ASN A 234 10.34 14.38 -13.93
CA ASN A 234 11.44 13.46 -14.21
C ASN A 234 11.60 12.45 -13.07
N TRP A 235 11.45 12.93 -11.84
CA TRP A 235 11.36 12.12 -10.63
C TRP A 235 10.21 11.12 -10.72
N LEU A 236 9.00 11.60 -11.03
CA LEU A 236 7.85 10.71 -11.15
C LEU A 236 8.06 9.65 -12.24
N LYS A 237 8.62 10.02 -13.40
CA LYS A 237 8.95 9.04 -14.44
C LYS A 237 9.92 7.98 -13.93
N GLN A 238 10.88 8.34 -13.06
CA GLN A 238 11.77 7.36 -12.44
C GLN A 238 11.01 6.45 -11.47
N VAL A 239 10.17 7.01 -10.61
CA VAL A 239 9.31 6.27 -9.67
C VAL A 239 8.39 5.29 -10.40
N LEU A 240 7.76 5.71 -11.50
CA LEU A 240 6.92 4.85 -12.32
C LEU A 240 7.74 3.77 -13.04
N THR A 241 8.96 4.08 -13.50
CA THR A 241 9.86 3.07 -14.07
C THR A 241 10.23 2.01 -13.04
N PHE A 242 10.55 2.44 -11.81
CA PHE A 242 10.77 1.56 -10.67
C PHE A 242 9.55 0.68 -10.41
N LEU A 243 8.35 1.26 -10.28
CA LEU A 243 7.11 0.50 -10.11
C LEU A 243 6.93 -0.55 -11.22
N GLY A 244 7.21 -0.19 -12.48
CA GLY A 244 7.13 -1.12 -13.61
C GLY A 244 8.03 -2.35 -13.47
N GLY A 245 9.14 -2.23 -12.75
CA GLY A 245 9.97 -3.39 -12.40
C GLY A 245 9.24 -4.43 -11.55
N GLY A 246 8.40 -3.98 -10.62
CA GLY A 246 7.59 -4.86 -9.77
C GLY A 246 6.37 -5.41 -10.52
N VAL A 247 5.69 -4.54 -11.28
CA VAL A 247 4.47 -4.88 -12.03
C VAL A 247 4.73 -5.90 -13.14
N PHE A 248 5.82 -5.74 -13.90
CA PHE A 248 6.11 -6.57 -15.06
C PHE A 248 7.12 -7.70 -14.80
N GLY A 249 7.61 -7.83 -13.57
CA GLY A 249 8.62 -8.85 -13.24
C GLY A 249 9.96 -8.57 -13.91
N LEU A 250 10.48 -7.35 -13.77
CA LEU A 250 11.76 -6.90 -14.36
C LEU A 250 12.76 -6.59 -13.22
N PRO A 251 13.48 -7.59 -12.69
CA PRO A 251 14.25 -7.40 -11.46
C PRO A 251 15.40 -6.39 -11.62
N LEU A 252 16.03 -6.31 -12.80
CA LEU A 252 17.10 -5.34 -13.04
C LEU A 252 16.56 -3.90 -13.14
N VAL A 253 15.33 -3.70 -13.62
CA VAL A 253 14.65 -2.38 -13.59
C VAL A 253 14.42 -1.94 -12.16
N LEU A 254 13.95 -2.85 -11.29
CA LEU A 254 13.74 -2.54 -9.87
C LEU A 254 15.00 -2.00 -9.20
N THR A 255 16.15 -2.61 -9.46
CA THR A 255 17.41 -2.26 -8.80
C THR A 255 18.05 -1.02 -9.43
N THR A 256 18.04 -0.90 -10.76
CA THR A 256 18.65 0.24 -11.46
C THR A 256 17.89 1.53 -11.21
N PHE A 257 16.56 1.50 -11.17
CA PHE A 257 15.73 2.69 -11.01
C PHE A 257 15.18 2.86 -9.59
N PHE A 258 15.68 2.09 -8.62
CA PHE A 258 15.22 2.09 -7.23
C PHE A 258 15.04 3.51 -6.69
N VAL A 259 13.93 3.74 -5.99
CA VAL A 259 13.63 5.00 -5.30
C VAL A 259 13.48 4.73 -3.81
N PRO A 260 14.31 5.36 -2.95
CA PRO A 260 14.23 5.18 -1.50
C PRO A 260 12.86 5.52 -0.92
N SER A 261 12.40 4.72 0.04
CA SER A 261 11.09 4.90 0.68
C SER A 261 10.98 6.25 1.37
N LYS A 262 12.10 6.75 1.94
CA LYS A 262 12.17 8.04 2.62
C LYS A 262 11.82 9.22 1.69
N GLU A 263 12.29 9.17 0.45
CA GLU A 263 12.05 10.23 -0.55
C GLU A 263 10.59 10.25 -1.01
N ILE A 264 9.99 9.07 -1.22
CA ILE A 264 8.56 8.96 -1.53
C ILE A 264 7.73 9.47 -0.36
N ASN A 265 8.10 9.08 0.87
CA ASN A 265 7.38 9.48 2.08
C ASN A 265 7.41 10.99 2.30
N SER A 266 8.53 11.67 2.05
CA SER A 266 8.57 13.14 2.19
C SER A 266 7.55 13.84 1.29
N HIS A 267 7.35 13.35 0.06
CA HIS A 267 6.32 13.92 -0.82
C HIS A 267 4.89 13.61 -0.35
N LEU A 268 4.66 12.44 0.23
CA LEU A 268 3.37 12.06 0.80
C LEU A 268 3.04 12.89 2.05
N GLU A 269 4.00 13.09 2.94
CA GLU A 269 3.85 13.92 4.15
C GLU A 269 3.57 15.38 3.80
N GLU A 270 4.31 15.95 2.85
CA GLU A 270 4.04 17.29 2.32
C GLU A 270 2.63 17.37 1.71
N ALA A 271 2.20 16.37 0.94
CA ALA A 271 0.86 16.33 0.37
C ALA A 271 -0.24 16.25 1.43
N ILE A 272 -0.07 15.45 2.49
CA ILE A 272 -1.02 15.40 3.60
C ILE A 272 -1.08 16.75 4.31
N LYS A 273 0.06 17.39 4.56
CA LYS A 273 0.11 18.73 5.16
C LYS A 273 -0.68 19.74 4.32
N GLU A 274 -0.37 19.83 3.02
CA GLU A 274 -1.08 20.74 2.09
C GLU A 274 -2.57 20.44 1.99
N TYR A 275 -2.97 19.17 2.07
CA TYR A 275 -4.38 18.78 2.11
C TYR A 275 -5.07 19.26 3.40
N GLU A 276 -4.46 19.01 4.56
CA GLU A 276 -5.02 19.36 5.87
C GLU A 276 -5.05 20.89 6.10
N ASP A 277 -4.05 21.63 5.61
CA ASP A 277 -3.99 23.10 5.67
C ASP A 277 -5.13 23.78 4.88
N LYS A 278 -5.81 23.04 3.99
CA LYS A 278 -6.98 23.49 3.22
C LYS A 278 -8.31 23.01 3.79
N ILE A 279 -8.32 22.51 5.02
CA ILE A 279 -9.54 22.16 5.74
C ILE A 279 -9.93 23.34 6.63
N SER A 280 -11.04 23.99 6.28
CA SER A 280 -11.61 25.08 7.07
C SER A 280 -12.73 24.58 7.97
N ILE A 281 -12.81 25.14 9.18
CA ILE A 281 -13.88 24.90 10.15
C ILE A 281 -14.60 26.24 10.36
N TYR A 282 -15.88 26.29 10.03
CA TYR A 282 -16.69 27.51 10.16
C TYR A 282 -18.17 27.16 10.33
N GLN A 283 -18.87 27.84 11.24
CA GLN A 283 -20.33 27.69 11.46
C GLN A 283 -20.81 26.23 11.46
N ASN A 284 -20.26 25.42 12.36
CA ASN A 284 -20.58 23.99 12.48
C ASN A 284 -20.40 23.18 11.17
N THR A 285 -19.54 23.66 10.27
CA THR A 285 -19.22 23.03 8.99
C THR A 285 -17.72 22.85 8.86
N ILE A 286 -17.30 21.64 8.50
CA ILE A 286 -15.96 21.35 8.00
C ILE A 286 -16.02 21.35 6.49
N LYS A 287 -15.16 22.15 5.85
CA LYS A 287 -15.02 22.19 4.40
C LYS A 287 -13.59 21.85 4.00
N LYS A 288 -13.45 20.71 3.32
CA LYS A 288 -12.21 20.24 2.72
C LYS A 288 -12.08 20.88 1.34
N GLU A 289 -11.27 21.93 1.23
CA GLU A 289 -11.11 22.71 -0.02
C GLU A 289 -10.03 22.15 -0.95
N ALA A 290 -9.33 21.11 -0.49
CA ALA A 290 -8.41 20.28 -1.27
C ALA A 290 -8.93 18.85 -1.41
N LYS A 291 -8.40 18.13 -2.40
CA LYS A 291 -8.67 16.72 -2.70
C LYS A 291 -7.36 15.99 -2.91
N LEU A 292 -7.30 14.74 -2.44
CA LEU A 292 -6.21 13.82 -2.77
C LEU A 292 -6.46 13.20 -4.16
N THR A 293 -5.40 12.93 -4.91
CA THR A 293 -5.51 12.42 -6.30
C THR A 293 -5.23 10.91 -6.39
N PRO A 294 -5.54 10.27 -7.55
CA PRO A 294 -5.10 8.91 -7.81
C PRO A 294 -3.59 8.69 -7.69
N LEU A 295 -2.77 9.70 -8.01
CA LEU A 295 -1.32 9.62 -7.85
C LEU A 295 -0.91 9.45 -6.38
N PHE A 296 -1.59 10.13 -5.46
CA PHE A 296 -1.31 10.02 -4.02
C PHE A 296 -1.46 8.58 -3.53
N ARG A 297 -2.51 7.88 -3.97
CA ARG A 297 -2.68 6.44 -3.75
C ARG A 297 -1.51 5.64 -4.31
N ILE A 298 -1.15 5.87 -5.57
CA ILE A 298 -0.07 5.13 -6.23
C ILE A 298 1.25 5.30 -5.48
N LEU A 299 1.62 6.54 -5.13
CA LEU A 299 2.84 6.78 -4.35
C LEU A 299 2.79 6.13 -2.96
N SER A 300 1.62 6.05 -2.32
CA SER A 300 1.47 5.35 -1.03
C SER A 300 1.70 3.84 -1.14
N LEU A 301 1.28 3.21 -2.25
CA LEU A 301 1.55 1.81 -2.54
C LEU A 301 3.03 1.58 -2.90
N ILE A 302 3.63 2.47 -3.69
CA ILE A 302 5.05 2.41 -4.03
C ILE A 302 5.93 2.64 -2.80
N TYR A 303 5.55 3.54 -1.90
CA TYR A 303 6.22 3.73 -0.61
C TYR A 303 6.29 2.42 0.17
N LEU A 304 5.15 1.73 0.31
CA LEU A 304 5.07 0.45 1.00
C LEU A 304 5.99 -0.59 0.33
N PHE A 305 5.88 -0.71 -0.99
CA PHE A 305 6.70 -1.62 -1.78
C PHE A 305 8.20 -1.35 -1.61
N SER A 306 8.63 -0.08 -1.71
CA SER A 306 10.02 0.35 -1.49
C SER A 306 10.48 0.06 -0.06
N LYS A 307 9.62 0.28 0.93
CA LYS A 307 9.97 0.02 2.34
C LYS A 307 10.19 -1.47 2.61
N PHE A 308 9.37 -2.34 2.02
CA PHE A 308 9.59 -3.79 2.10
C PHE A 308 10.88 -4.22 1.39
N LEU A 309 11.20 -3.63 0.23
CA LEU A 309 12.48 -3.87 -0.44
C LEU A 309 13.67 -3.51 0.46
N GLU A 310 13.65 -2.34 1.09
CA GLU A 310 14.71 -1.90 2.01
C GLU A 310 14.85 -2.83 3.22
N ASN A 311 13.74 -3.28 3.79
CA ASN A 311 13.73 -4.13 4.98
C ASN A 311 14.15 -5.57 4.68
N ASP A 312 13.66 -6.15 3.58
CA ASP A 312 13.88 -7.57 3.25
C ASP A 312 15.15 -7.80 2.42
N LEU A 313 15.72 -6.77 1.78
CA LEU A 313 16.90 -6.89 0.90
C LEU A 313 18.02 -5.96 1.36
N SER A 314 18.95 -6.50 2.15
CA SER A 314 20.08 -5.76 2.73
C SER A 314 21.02 -5.09 1.72
N PHE A 315 21.00 -5.51 0.46
CA PHE A 315 21.81 -4.89 -0.60
C PHE A 315 21.18 -3.63 -1.18
N ILE A 316 19.85 -3.45 -1.02
CA ILE A 316 19.09 -2.27 -1.42
C ILE A 316 19.28 -1.15 -0.38
N SER A 317 19.23 -1.48 0.91
CA SER A 317 19.32 -0.51 2.01
C SER A 317 20.68 0.20 2.14
N LYS A 318 21.71 -0.24 1.40
CA LYS A 318 23.10 0.24 1.49
C LYS A 318 23.51 1.21 0.38
N SER A 319 22.61 1.65 -0.49
CA SER A 319 23.01 2.49 -1.63
C SER A 319 21.90 3.38 -2.16
N ASP A 320 22.24 4.64 -2.42
CA ASP A 320 21.67 5.40 -3.52
C ASP A 320 21.72 4.54 -4.80
N SER A 321 20.66 4.52 -5.59
CA SER A 321 20.45 3.67 -6.79
C SER A 321 21.67 2.89 -7.29
N LYS A 322 21.72 1.58 -6.99
CA LYS A 322 22.76 0.69 -7.52
C LYS A 322 22.52 0.45 -9.00
N SER A 323 23.27 1.19 -9.83
CA SER A 323 23.31 0.92 -11.27
C SER A 323 23.82 -0.48 -11.59
N GLU A 324 24.57 -1.11 -10.67
CA GLU A 324 25.12 -2.46 -10.78
C GLU A 324 24.65 -3.38 -9.64
N ILE A 325 24.41 -4.65 -9.94
CA ILE A 325 24.01 -5.68 -8.98
C ILE A 325 24.80 -6.96 -9.24
N SER A 326 25.13 -7.70 -8.18
CA SER A 326 25.76 -9.02 -8.33
C SER A 326 24.73 -10.09 -8.72
N LEU A 327 25.17 -11.17 -9.37
CA LEU A 327 24.27 -12.28 -9.71
C LEU A 327 23.67 -12.95 -8.46
N LYS A 328 24.41 -12.99 -7.33
CA LYS A 328 23.89 -13.49 -6.06
C LYS A 328 22.77 -12.61 -5.50
N ASP A 329 22.97 -11.29 -5.51
CA ASP A 329 21.94 -10.34 -5.06
C ASP A 329 20.73 -10.37 -5.99
N PHE A 330 20.95 -10.49 -7.31
CA PHE A 330 19.88 -10.66 -8.31
C PHE A 330 19.05 -11.93 -8.07
N LYS A 331 19.71 -13.06 -7.75
CA LYS A 331 19.01 -14.31 -7.36
C LYS A 331 18.23 -14.15 -6.07
N THR A 332 18.80 -13.46 -5.08
CA THR A 332 18.12 -13.18 -3.81
C THR A 332 16.85 -12.36 -4.05
N LEU A 333 16.90 -11.36 -4.93
CA LEU A 333 15.73 -10.59 -5.36
C LEU A 333 14.67 -11.49 -6.02
N TYR A 334 15.08 -12.34 -6.95
CA TYR A 334 14.20 -13.30 -7.61
C TYR A 334 13.51 -14.24 -6.61
N ASP A 335 14.28 -14.87 -5.72
CA ASP A 335 13.78 -15.86 -4.77
C ASP A 335 12.77 -15.25 -3.79
N LYS A 336 13.01 -14.02 -3.33
CA LYS A 336 12.13 -13.37 -2.35
C LYS A 336 10.85 -12.78 -2.95
N ILE A 337 10.91 -12.22 -4.16
CA ILE A 337 9.82 -11.39 -4.70
C ILE A 337 9.06 -12.07 -5.83
N PHE A 338 9.79 -12.69 -6.75
CA PHE A 338 9.24 -13.08 -8.04
C PHE A 338 8.93 -14.56 -8.14
N LYS A 339 9.62 -15.40 -7.37
CA LYS A 339 9.50 -16.86 -7.43
C LYS A 339 8.11 -17.39 -7.09
N GLN A 340 7.35 -16.68 -6.26
CA GLN A 340 6.00 -17.09 -5.87
C GLN A 340 4.97 -16.86 -6.98
N ASN A 341 5.26 -15.97 -7.93
CA ASN A 341 4.43 -15.78 -9.10
C ASN A 341 4.86 -16.77 -10.19
N ILE A 342 3.95 -17.68 -10.60
CA ILE A 342 4.26 -18.77 -11.54
C ILE A 342 4.84 -18.27 -12.88
N LEU A 343 4.37 -17.13 -13.39
CA LEU A 343 4.83 -16.56 -14.65
C LEU A 343 6.25 -16.04 -14.50
N PHE A 344 6.49 -15.20 -13.48
CA PHE A 344 7.81 -14.62 -13.23
C PHE A 344 8.84 -15.69 -12.84
N LYS A 345 8.44 -16.70 -12.06
CA LYS A 345 9.26 -17.86 -11.71
C LYS A 345 9.88 -18.51 -12.95
N ASN A 346 9.06 -18.76 -13.97
CA ASN A 346 9.48 -19.47 -15.18
C ASN A 346 10.35 -18.60 -16.09
N VAL A 347 9.93 -17.34 -16.33
CA VAL A 347 10.66 -16.43 -17.22
C VAL A 347 12.00 -16.02 -16.61
N ILE A 348 12.01 -15.46 -15.39
CA ILE A 348 13.24 -14.98 -14.75
C ILE A 348 14.15 -16.16 -14.40
N GLY A 349 13.60 -17.29 -13.95
CA GLY A 349 14.38 -18.47 -13.61
C GLY A 349 15.15 -19.05 -14.80
N LYS A 350 14.57 -18.96 -16.02
CA LYS A 350 15.27 -19.33 -17.26
C LYS A 350 16.44 -18.38 -17.54
N GLU A 351 16.23 -17.08 -17.41
CA GLU A 351 17.28 -16.09 -17.68
C GLU A 351 18.42 -16.15 -16.65
N ILE A 352 18.12 -16.44 -15.38
CA ILE A 352 19.15 -16.69 -14.36
C ILE A 352 20.03 -17.88 -14.75
N LYS A 353 19.46 -18.99 -15.22
CA LYS A 353 20.24 -20.14 -15.69
C LYS A 353 21.13 -19.79 -16.88
N SER A 354 20.62 -19.01 -17.82
CA SER A 354 21.41 -18.50 -18.94
C SER A 354 22.61 -17.70 -18.42
N LEU A 355 22.40 -16.77 -17.50
CA LEU A 355 23.46 -15.97 -16.88
C LEU A 355 24.49 -16.82 -16.12
N GLU A 356 24.05 -17.88 -15.42
CA GLU A 356 24.93 -18.82 -14.72
C GLU A 356 25.85 -19.57 -15.68
N SER A 357 25.32 -20.00 -16.84
CA SER A 357 26.07 -20.76 -17.85
C SER A 357 27.06 -19.94 -18.67
N LEU A 358 27.03 -18.61 -18.60
CA LEU A 358 27.97 -17.77 -19.36
C LEU A 358 29.40 -17.92 -18.85
N GLU A 359 30.32 -18.19 -19.77
CA GLU A 359 31.76 -18.27 -19.52
C GLU A 359 32.48 -17.10 -20.21
N ASN A 360 33.78 -16.94 -19.96
CA ASN A 360 34.64 -15.94 -20.62
C ASN A 360 34.20 -14.47 -20.44
N ILE A 361 33.57 -14.15 -19.31
CA ILE A 361 33.23 -12.77 -18.96
C ILE A 361 34.51 -12.06 -18.47
N SER A 362 34.86 -10.92 -19.07
CA SER A 362 36.02 -10.12 -18.67
C SER A 362 35.76 -9.32 -17.41
N ASP A 363 36.80 -8.66 -16.88
CA ASP A 363 36.68 -7.70 -15.79
C ASP A 363 36.12 -6.33 -16.23
N GLN A 364 36.02 -6.12 -17.55
CA GLN A 364 35.43 -4.94 -18.16
C GLN A 364 33.94 -5.14 -18.39
N TRP A 365 33.20 -4.02 -18.41
CA TRP A 365 31.79 -4.05 -18.75
C TRP A 365 31.60 -4.34 -20.24
N GLU A 366 31.04 -5.50 -20.53
CA GLU A 366 30.75 -5.92 -21.89
C GLU A 366 29.25 -6.21 -22.06
N CYS A 367 28.70 -5.78 -23.18
CA CYS A 367 27.34 -6.11 -23.56
C CYS A 367 27.18 -7.63 -23.69
N TRP A 368 26.11 -8.20 -23.14
CA TRP A 368 25.91 -9.65 -23.08
C TRP A 368 25.96 -10.29 -24.47
N ASN A 369 25.31 -9.71 -25.48
CA ASN A 369 25.41 -10.27 -26.84
C ASN A 369 26.85 -10.37 -27.37
N LYS A 370 27.74 -9.43 -27.01
CA LYS A 370 29.15 -9.47 -27.39
C LYS A 370 29.88 -10.64 -26.75
N ILE A 371 29.58 -10.95 -25.49
CA ILE A 371 30.11 -12.12 -24.76
C ILE A 371 29.69 -13.42 -25.47
N GLU A 372 28.51 -13.46 -26.08
CA GLU A 372 28.04 -14.58 -26.92
C GLU A 372 28.56 -14.54 -28.37
N ASN A 373 29.59 -13.72 -28.67
CA ASN A 373 30.13 -13.51 -30.03
C ASN A 373 29.10 -12.99 -31.05
N LYS A 374 28.11 -12.22 -30.60
CA LYS A 374 27.11 -11.54 -31.44
C LYS A 374 27.32 -10.03 -31.42
N LYS A 375 26.73 -9.33 -32.39
CA LYS A 375 26.73 -7.86 -32.43
C LYS A 375 25.79 -7.31 -31.36
N CYS A 376 26.18 -6.18 -30.77
CA CYS A 376 25.35 -5.44 -29.83
C CYS A 376 24.59 -4.35 -30.58
N ASP A 377 23.30 -4.60 -30.77
CA ASP A 377 22.42 -3.79 -31.61
C ASP A 377 21.45 -2.95 -30.74
N SER A 378 20.41 -2.42 -31.37
CA SER A 378 19.30 -1.73 -30.70
C SER A 378 18.47 -2.68 -29.85
N ILE A 379 17.92 -2.18 -28.74
CA ILE A 379 17.02 -2.96 -27.89
C ILE A 379 15.64 -3.05 -28.54
N ASP A 380 15.10 -4.26 -28.60
CA ASP A 380 13.72 -4.50 -28.99
C ASP A 380 12.81 -4.57 -27.74
N PRO A 381 11.70 -3.80 -27.68
CA PRO A 381 10.83 -3.75 -26.52
C PRO A 381 10.11 -5.08 -26.25
N ARG A 382 9.77 -5.86 -27.29
CA ARG A 382 9.12 -7.17 -27.12
C ARG A 382 10.09 -8.15 -26.48
N ASN A 383 11.34 -8.18 -26.93
CA ASN A 383 12.39 -9.00 -26.32
C ASN A 383 12.66 -8.54 -24.88
N PHE A 384 12.67 -7.23 -24.63
CA PHE A 384 12.85 -6.68 -23.29
C PHE A 384 11.84 -7.25 -22.27
N PHE A 385 10.55 -7.22 -22.58
CA PHE A 385 9.54 -7.80 -21.67
C PHE A 385 9.55 -9.34 -21.67
N ALA A 386 9.76 -9.98 -22.82
CA ALA A 386 9.79 -11.45 -22.93
C ALA A 386 10.93 -12.10 -22.14
N HIS A 387 12.03 -11.37 -21.93
CA HIS A 387 13.20 -11.81 -21.17
C HIS A 387 13.29 -11.15 -19.79
N ALA A 388 12.16 -10.74 -19.20
CA ALA A 388 12.10 -10.15 -17.85
C ALA A 388 13.08 -8.97 -17.64
N GLY A 389 13.27 -8.15 -18.68
CA GLY A 389 14.16 -7.01 -18.68
C GLY A 389 15.64 -7.36 -18.87
N LEU A 390 16.00 -8.63 -19.02
CA LEU A 390 17.35 -9.12 -19.25
C LEU A 390 17.68 -9.24 -20.75
N GLU A 391 17.30 -8.22 -21.53
CA GLU A 391 17.56 -8.18 -22.96
C GLU A 391 19.06 -8.07 -23.25
N LYS A 392 19.59 -8.94 -24.10
CA LYS A 392 21.04 -9.14 -24.27
C LYS A 392 21.78 -7.96 -24.89
N ASN A 393 21.09 -7.06 -25.59
CA ASN A 393 21.65 -5.81 -26.06
C ASN A 393 21.57 -4.71 -24.99
N ALA A 394 20.64 -4.80 -24.03
CA ALA A 394 20.47 -3.84 -22.95
C ALA A 394 21.40 -4.09 -21.76
N VAL A 395 21.74 -5.35 -21.48
CA VAL A 395 22.49 -5.77 -20.29
C VAL A 395 23.99 -5.83 -20.57
N GLN A 396 24.77 -5.28 -19.63
CA GLN A 396 26.21 -5.45 -19.56
C GLN A 396 26.58 -6.35 -18.38
N LEU A 397 27.65 -7.12 -18.57
CA LEU A 397 28.20 -8.04 -17.59
C LEU A 397 29.69 -7.75 -17.38
N ARG A 398 30.18 -8.01 -16.16
CA ARG A 398 31.61 -8.11 -15.85
C ARG A 398 31.83 -9.13 -14.74
N ILE A 399 33.08 -9.58 -14.56
CA ILE A 399 33.52 -10.28 -13.34
C ILE A 399 34.22 -9.27 -12.43
N SER A 400 33.77 -9.19 -11.18
CA SER A 400 34.45 -8.43 -10.12
C SER A 400 34.48 -9.27 -8.85
N ASN A 401 35.65 -9.39 -8.22
CA ASN A 401 35.85 -10.21 -7.02
C ASN A 401 35.34 -11.66 -7.17
N SER A 402 35.59 -12.27 -8.34
CA SER A 402 35.11 -13.63 -8.70
C SER A 402 33.58 -13.77 -8.77
N GLU A 403 32.85 -12.66 -8.83
CA GLU A 403 31.39 -12.66 -8.93
C GLU A 403 30.94 -11.96 -10.22
N LYS A 404 29.93 -12.54 -10.88
CA LYS A 404 29.28 -11.93 -12.04
C LYS A 404 28.46 -10.73 -11.57
N GLN A 405 28.67 -9.58 -12.21
CA GLN A 405 27.89 -8.38 -11.98
C GLN A 405 27.10 -8.01 -13.24
N LEU A 406 25.95 -7.40 -13.04
CA LEU A 406 25.00 -7.04 -14.07
C LEU A 406 24.61 -5.57 -13.93
N ARG A 407 24.44 -4.91 -15.05
CA ARG A 407 23.80 -3.59 -15.13
C ARG A 407 23.13 -3.38 -16.47
N TYR A 408 22.28 -2.37 -16.55
CA TYR A 408 21.91 -1.82 -17.85
C TYR A 408 23.03 -0.96 -18.42
N ASP A 409 23.26 -1.07 -19.73
CA ASP A 409 24.07 -0.14 -20.48
C ASP A 409 23.57 1.30 -20.22
N PRO A 410 24.41 2.19 -19.65
CA PRO A 410 24.01 3.57 -19.34
C PRO A 410 23.44 4.32 -20.54
N THR A 411 23.95 4.06 -21.75
CA THR A 411 23.48 4.71 -22.98
C THR A 411 22.06 4.29 -23.37
N LYS A 412 21.59 3.17 -22.83
CA LYS A 412 20.30 2.55 -23.17
C LYS A 412 19.22 2.71 -22.10
N GLN A 413 19.58 3.20 -20.91
CA GLN A 413 18.63 3.38 -19.79
C GLN A 413 17.45 4.29 -20.14
N LYS A 414 17.65 5.32 -20.97
CA LYS A 414 16.56 6.19 -21.44
C LYS A 414 15.52 5.41 -22.26
N ASN A 415 15.96 4.47 -23.11
CA ASN A 415 15.08 3.65 -23.91
C ASN A 415 14.29 2.67 -23.04
N ILE A 416 14.96 2.05 -22.06
CA ILE A 416 14.32 1.16 -21.07
C ILE A 416 13.23 1.90 -20.30
N LYS A 417 13.55 3.08 -19.78
CA LYS A 417 12.58 3.97 -19.11
C LYS A 417 11.37 4.25 -19.99
N ASN A 418 11.59 4.58 -21.26
CA ASN A 418 10.49 4.82 -22.20
C ASN A 418 9.64 3.56 -22.48
N PHE A 419 10.26 2.39 -22.60
CA PHE A 419 9.53 1.13 -22.79
C PHE A 419 8.63 0.84 -21.60
N VAL A 420 9.17 0.91 -20.39
CA VAL A 420 8.41 0.64 -19.15
C VAL A 420 7.25 1.62 -19.01
N LEU A 421 7.48 2.92 -19.18
CA LEU A 421 6.43 3.93 -19.06
C LEU A 421 5.32 3.75 -20.09
N LYS A 422 5.67 3.44 -21.34
CA LYS A 422 4.68 3.21 -22.41
C LYS A 422 3.82 1.98 -22.16
N THR A 423 4.34 0.98 -21.44
CA THR A 423 3.61 -0.26 -21.12
C THR A 423 2.79 -0.15 -19.84
N LEU A 424 3.08 0.79 -18.94
CA LEU A 424 2.25 1.05 -17.75
C LEU A 424 0.90 1.72 -18.08
N TYR A 425 0.80 2.29 -19.28
CA TYR A 425 -0.41 2.92 -19.82
C TYR A 425 -1.56 1.92 -20.01
#